data_AF-A0A3C1RC84-F1
#
_entry.id   AF-A0A3C1RC84-F1
#
_cell.length_a   1.000
_cell.length_b   1.000
_cell.length_c   1.000
_cell.angle_alpha   90.00
_cell.angle_beta   90.00
_cell.angle_gamma   90.00
#
_symmetry.space_group_name_H-M   'P 1'
#
loop_
_entity.id
_entity.type
_entity.pdbx_description
1 polymer ?
#
loop_
_entity_poly.entity_id
_entity_poly.type
_entity_poly.pdbx_seq_one_letter_code
_entity_poly.pdbx_strand_id
1 'polypeptide(L)'
;VKIYGYGTMQKVGWGENLPKNIFLEWRKWCMSKNYYRDCLKDILKTEKFYNIKVPYTAVYTSDDYIANDKTVHLMTKFFPNASVKILKIETKKYSSLKVGHTGIFRKQFHNTLWPELVRIIEE
;
A
#
# COMPACT_ATOMS: atom_id res chain seq x y z
N VAL A 1 4.93 19.90 9.23
CA VAL A 1 5.71 20.86 8.42
C VAL A 1 5.75 22.27 8.97
N LYS A 2 4.62 22.98 9.15
CA LYS A 2 4.67 24.41 9.56
C LYS A 2 5.40 24.65 10.90
N ILE A 3 5.29 23.71 11.83
CA ILE A 3 5.89 23.82 13.17
C ILE A 3 7.32 23.24 13.21
N TYR A 4 7.51 22.01 12.71
CA TYR A 4 8.81 21.31 12.81
C TYR A 4 9.72 21.49 11.59
N GLY A 5 9.27 22.11 10.51
CA GLY A 5 10.01 22.17 9.25
C GLY A 5 10.04 20.87 8.44
N TYR A 6 9.57 19.74 8.97
CA TYR A 6 9.54 18.43 8.29
C TYR A 6 8.23 17.65 8.56
N GLY A 7 8.05 16.51 7.92
CA GLY A 7 6.99 15.53 8.17
C GLY A 7 7.38 14.58 9.30
N THR A 8 6.65 14.61 10.41
CA THR A 8 6.99 13.88 11.65
C THR A 8 6.52 12.41 11.62
N MET A 9 6.98 11.64 10.63
CA MET A 9 6.50 10.27 10.41
C MET A 9 6.91 9.30 11.53
N GLN A 10 8.06 9.53 12.16
CA GLN A 10 8.53 8.69 13.27
C GLN A 10 7.54 8.74 14.43
N LYS A 11 7.00 9.93 14.74
CA LYS A 11 6.04 10.12 15.84
C LYS A 11 4.71 9.40 15.61
N VAL A 12 4.33 9.19 14.35
CA VAL A 12 3.10 8.47 13.98
C VAL A 12 3.35 7.01 13.60
N GLY A 13 4.60 6.54 13.72
CA GLY A 13 4.98 5.16 13.44
C GLY A 13 5.00 4.79 11.96
N TRP A 14 5.13 5.76 11.06
CA TRP A 14 5.10 5.55 9.59
C TRP A 14 6.51 5.57 8.97
N GLY A 15 7.53 5.31 9.77
CA GLY A 15 8.93 5.31 9.35
C GLY A 15 9.63 6.64 9.60
N GLU A 16 10.63 6.96 8.77
CA GLU A 16 11.54 8.08 8.98
C GLU A 16 10.92 9.46 8.70
N ASN A 17 11.41 10.48 9.41
CA ASN A 17 10.95 11.85 9.20
C ASN A 17 11.26 12.30 7.78
N LEU A 18 10.26 12.89 7.12
CA LEU A 18 10.36 13.29 5.72
C LEU A 18 10.74 14.78 5.61
N PRO A 19 11.79 15.14 4.84
CA PRO A 19 12.08 16.53 4.50
C PRO A 19 10.84 17.26 3.98
N LYS A 20 10.75 18.58 4.24
CA LYS A 20 9.59 19.42 3.92
C LYS A 20 9.00 19.14 2.55
N ASN A 21 9.82 19.26 1.50
CA ASN A 21 9.35 19.21 0.13
C ASN A 21 8.90 17.81 -0.27
N ILE A 22 9.59 16.78 0.23
CA ILE A 22 9.19 15.37 0.06
C ILE A 22 7.84 15.11 0.71
N PHE A 23 7.63 15.58 1.95
CA PHE A 23 6.34 15.44 2.61
C PHE A 23 5.21 16.18 1.87
N LEU A 24 5.48 17.39 1.36
CA LEU A 24 4.48 18.18 0.64
C LEU A 24 4.08 17.52 -0.68
N GLU A 25 5.04 16.94 -1.41
CA GLU A 25 4.78 16.17 -2.62
C GLU A 25 3.97 14.91 -2.30
N TRP A 26 4.40 14.13 -1.30
CA TRP A 26 3.67 12.95 -0.87
C TRP A 26 2.24 13.29 -0.41
N ARG A 27 2.05 14.39 0.32
CA ARG A 27 0.71 14.89 0.68
C ARG A 27 -0.12 15.23 -0.56
N LYS A 28 0.45 15.87 -1.58
CA LYS A 28 -0.25 16.18 -2.84
C LYS A 28 -0.77 14.90 -3.49
N TRP A 29 0.03 13.84 -3.49
CA TRP A 29 -0.39 12.53 -3.99
C TRP A 29 -1.54 11.93 -3.16
N CYS A 30 -1.42 11.94 -1.84
CA CYS A 30 -2.45 11.41 -0.94
C CYS A 30 -3.78 12.18 -0.99
N MET A 31 -3.76 13.45 -1.37
CA MET A 31 -4.97 14.28 -1.50
C MET A 31 -5.60 14.23 -2.89
N SER A 32 -4.95 13.61 -3.87
CA SER A 32 -5.48 13.46 -5.23
C SER A 32 -6.54 12.36 -5.29
N LYS A 33 -7.62 12.59 -6.06
CA LYS A 33 -8.71 11.61 -6.24
C LYS A 33 -8.24 10.29 -6.85
N ASN A 34 -7.26 10.36 -7.75
CA ASN A 34 -6.65 9.19 -8.37
C ASN A 34 -5.28 8.87 -7.73
N TYR A 35 -5.06 9.32 -6.50
CA TYR A 35 -3.79 9.17 -5.79
C TYR A 35 -2.60 9.73 -6.61
N TYR A 36 -1.41 9.15 -6.50
CA TYR A 36 -0.25 9.63 -7.28
C TYR A 36 -0.35 9.37 -8.80
N ARG A 37 -1.39 8.71 -9.31
CA ARG A 37 -1.51 8.33 -10.74
C ARG A 37 -1.48 9.56 -11.65
N ASP A 38 -2.31 10.55 -11.35
CA ASP A 38 -2.39 11.78 -12.15
C ASP A 38 -1.05 12.51 -12.12
N CYS A 39 -0.41 12.56 -10.94
CA CYS A 39 0.90 13.21 -10.80
C CYS A 39 2.00 12.48 -11.57
N LEU A 40 2.02 11.13 -11.56
CA LEU A 40 2.98 10.34 -12.33
C LEU A 40 2.75 10.46 -13.83
N LYS A 41 1.50 10.54 -14.29
CA LYS A 41 1.19 10.75 -15.70
C LYS A 41 1.81 12.06 -16.19
N ASP A 42 1.63 13.13 -15.41
CA ASP A 42 2.18 14.46 -15.73
C ASP A 42 3.71 14.51 -15.68
N ILE A 43 4.33 13.86 -14.68
CA ILE A 43 5.79 13.87 -14.47
C ILE A 43 6.49 12.98 -15.50
N LEU A 44 6.04 11.73 -15.63
CA LEU A 44 6.71 10.73 -16.45
C LEU A 44 6.35 10.86 -17.94
N LYS A 45 5.24 11.56 -18.25
CA LYS A 45 4.73 11.76 -19.62
C LYS A 45 4.71 10.47 -20.43
N THR A 46 4.31 9.38 -19.77
CA THR A 46 4.41 8.03 -20.31
C THR A 46 3.15 7.22 -20.05
N GLU A 47 2.76 6.45 -21.07
CA GLU A 47 1.69 5.48 -20.96
C GLU A 47 2.24 4.07 -20.68
N LYS A 48 3.52 3.93 -20.28
CA LYS A 48 4.17 2.63 -20.01
C LYS A 48 3.41 1.74 -19.03
N PHE A 49 2.68 2.32 -18.08
CA PHE A 49 1.83 1.58 -17.15
C PHE A 49 0.69 0.79 -17.84
N TYR A 50 0.22 1.26 -19.00
CA TYR A 50 -0.77 0.54 -19.83
C TYR A 50 -0.16 -0.66 -20.55
N ASN A 51 1.17 -0.73 -20.67
CA ASN A 51 1.86 -1.86 -21.29
C ASN A 51 1.99 -3.05 -20.33
N ILE A 52 1.79 -2.83 -19.02
CA ILE A 52 1.77 -3.90 -18.03
C ILE A 52 0.43 -4.63 -18.16
N LYS A 53 0.51 -5.86 -18.67
CA LYS A 53 -0.63 -6.78 -18.86
C LYS A 53 -0.50 -8.07 -18.04
N VAL A 54 0.64 -8.23 -17.36
CA VAL A 54 0.92 -9.41 -16.54
C VAL A 54 -0.11 -9.49 -15.42
N PRO A 55 -0.86 -10.60 -15.29
CA PRO A 55 -1.79 -10.78 -14.18
C PRO A 55 -1.06 -10.70 -12.83
N TYR A 56 -1.69 -10.10 -11.84
CA TYR A 56 -1.13 -10.02 -10.49
C TYR A 56 -2.20 -10.19 -9.42
N THR A 57 -1.74 -10.55 -8.22
CA THR A 57 -2.59 -10.63 -7.04
C THR A 57 -2.24 -9.49 -6.10
N ALA A 58 -3.25 -8.70 -5.72
CA ALA A 58 -3.13 -7.68 -4.68
C ALA A 58 -3.63 -8.25 -3.36
N VAL A 59 -2.73 -8.36 -2.37
CA VAL A 59 -3.03 -8.91 -1.05
C VAL A 59 -3.01 -7.78 -0.02
N TYR A 60 -4.00 -7.76 0.88
CA TYR A 60 -4.04 -6.84 2.02
C TYR A 60 -4.66 -7.51 3.25
N THR A 61 -4.49 -6.90 4.42
CA THR A 61 -4.98 -7.42 5.69
C THR A 61 -6.24 -6.69 6.15
N SER A 62 -7.13 -7.42 6.83
CA SER A 62 -8.43 -6.89 7.27
C SER A 62 -8.36 -5.76 8.31
N ASP A 63 -7.26 -5.63 9.03
CA ASP A 63 -7.04 -4.61 10.06
C ASP A 63 -6.06 -3.50 9.64
N ASP A 64 -5.74 -3.42 8.35
CA ASP A 64 -5.00 -2.30 7.77
C ASP A 64 -5.93 -1.12 7.47
N TYR A 65 -5.61 0.05 8.04
CA TYR A 65 -6.35 1.29 7.81
C TYR A 65 -5.86 2.08 6.58
N ILE A 66 -4.65 1.77 6.07
CA ILE A 66 -4.05 2.39 4.89
C ILE A 66 -4.48 1.64 3.64
N ALA A 67 -4.13 0.35 3.51
CA ALA A 67 -4.61 -0.51 2.43
C ALA A 67 -5.89 -1.22 2.88
N ASN A 68 -7.04 -0.69 2.48
CA ASN A 68 -8.36 -1.16 2.88
C ASN A 68 -9.24 -1.38 1.64
N ASP A 69 -10.47 -1.83 1.88
CA ASP A 69 -11.45 -2.16 0.84
C ASP A 69 -11.70 -1.01 -0.16
N LYS A 70 -11.37 0.25 0.18
CA LYS A 70 -11.46 1.38 -0.77
C LYS A 70 -10.14 1.63 -1.50
N THR A 71 -9.04 1.71 -0.75
CA THR A 71 -7.74 2.14 -1.31
C THR A 71 -7.10 1.06 -2.17
N VAL A 72 -7.28 -0.22 -1.86
CA VAL A 72 -6.76 -1.33 -2.68
C VAL A 72 -7.34 -1.29 -4.09
N HIS A 73 -8.66 -1.09 -4.24
CA HIS A 73 -9.30 -0.94 -5.55
C HIS A 73 -8.85 0.32 -6.32
N LEU A 74 -8.40 1.37 -5.64
CA LEU A 74 -7.83 2.54 -6.31
C LEU A 74 -6.43 2.23 -6.84
N MET A 75 -5.62 1.48 -6.07
CA MET A 75 -4.27 1.09 -6.47
C MET A 75 -4.26 0.17 -7.70
N THR A 76 -5.27 -0.69 -7.87
CA THR A 76 -5.29 -1.57 -9.04
C THR A 76 -5.47 -0.82 -10.37
N LYS A 77 -6.02 0.40 -10.35
CA LYS A 77 -6.22 1.25 -11.54
C LYS A 77 -4.92 1.80 -12.14
N PHE A 78 -3.78 1.58 -11.48
CA PHE A 78 -2.47 1.94 -12.03
C PHE A 78 -2.08 1.08 -13.23
N PHE A 79 -2.51 -0.18 -13.26
CA PHE A 79 -2.22 -1.12 -14.35
C PHE A 79 -3.54 -1.52 -15.01
N PRO A 80 -4.21 -0.61 -15.74
CA PRO A 80 -5.59 -0.79 -16.19
C PRO A 80 -5.78 -1.97 -17.17
N ASN A 81 -4.70 -2.42 -17.81
CA ASN A 81 -4.71 -3.52 -18.77
C ASN A 81 -4.24 -4.86 -18.18
N ALA A 82 -3.90 -4.90 -16.89
CA ALA A 82 -3.53 -6.13 -16.19
C ALA A 82 -4.75 -6.71 -15.47
N SER A 83 -4.94 -8.02 -15.57
CA SER A 83 -5.92 -8.73 -14.76
C SER A 83 -5.46 -8.75 -13.30
N VAL A 84 -6.36 -8.46 -12.37
CA VAL A 84 -6.03 -8.40 -10.94
C VAL A 84 -6.98 -9.26 -10.11
N LYS A 85 -6.40 -10.11 -9.26
CA LYS A 85 -7.11 -10.80 -8.18
C LYS A 85 -6.86 -10.02 -6.89
N ILE A 86 -7.91 -9.64 -6.17
CA ILE A 86 -7.79 -8.96 -4.88
C ILE A 86 -8.11 -9.97 -3.79
N LEU A 87 -7.19 -10.12 -2.83
CA LEU A 87 -7.33 -11.04 -1.70
C LEU A 87 -7.17 -10.29 -0.38
N LYS A 88 -8.19 -10.46 0.48
CA LYS A 88 -8.20 -9.94 1.83
C LYS A 88 -7.87 -11.07 2.80
N ILE A 89 -6.78 -10.92 3.55
CA ILE A 89 -6.45 -11.83 4.65
C ILE A 89 -7.20 -11.36 5.90
N GLU A 90 -8.18 -12.15 6.33
CA GLU A 90 -8.90 -11.94 7.59
C GLU A 90 -8.00 -12.31 8.77
N THR A 91 -7.27 -11.32 9.30
CA THR A 91 -6.17 -11.53 10.25
C THR A 91 -6.60 -12.22 11.53
N LYS A 92 -7.84 -11.99 11.97
CA LYS A 92 -8.44 -12.64 13.14
C LYS A 92 -8.56 -14.16 13.03
N LYS A 93 -8.52 -14.73 11.82
CA LYS A 93 -8.50 -16.20 11.63
C LYS A 93 -7.15 -16.82 11.97
N TYR A 94 -6.08 -16.02 11.96
CA TYR A 94 -4.70 -16.49 12.09
C TYR A 94 -4.01 -15.97 13.34
N SER A 95 -4.41 -14.82 13.88
CA SER A 95 -3.81 -14.24 15.07
C SER A 95 -4.78 -13.38 15.88
N SER A 96 -4.59 -13.33 17.20
CA SER A 96 -5.25 -12.38 18.09
C SER A 96 -4.51 -11.02 18.17
N LEU A 97 -3.31 -10.93 17.62
CA LEU A 97 -2.50 -9.71 17.61
C LEU A 97 -2.91 -8.78 16.47
N LYS A 98 -2.74 -7.46 16.69
CA LYS A 98 -2.89 -6.46 15.61
C LYS A 98 -1.76 -6.62 14.59
N VAL A 99 -2.12 -6.71 13.32
CA VAL A 99 -1.20 -6.78 12.18
C VAL A 99 -1.02 -5.38 11.61
N GLY A 100 -2.11 -4.73 11.19
CA GLY A 100 -2.06 -3.42 10.54
C GLY A 100 -1.24 -3.44 9.24
N HIS A 101 -0.81 -2.26 8.78
CA HIS A 101 -0.23 -2.08 7.44
C HIS A 101 1.07 -2.86 7.19
N THR A 102 2.03 -2.79 8.11
CA THR A 102 3.36 -3.42 7.93
C THR A 102 3.55 -4.66 8.79
N GLY A 103 2.59 -4.97 9.66
CA GLY A 103 2.76 -6.04 10.65
C GLY A 103 2.85 -7.42 10.02
N ILE A 104 2.26 -7.64 8.84
CA ILE A 104 2.29 -8.95 8.18
C ILE A 104 3.72 -9.46 7.97
N PHE A 105 4.72 -8.58 7.86
CA PHE A 105 6.14 -8.94 7.68
C PHE A 105 6.91 -9.12 8.99
N ARG A 106 6.27 -9.03 10.16
CA ARG A 106 6.95 -9.20 11.46
C ARG A 106 7.11 -10.69 11.79
N LYS A 107 8.29 -11.05 12.33
CA LYS A 107 8.65 -12.44 12.69
C LYS A 107 7.64 -13.17 13.57
N GLN A 108 6.91 -12.44 14.42
CA GLN A 108 5.87 -13.01 15.29
C GLN A 108 4.74 -13.73 14.51
N PHE A 109 4.56 -13.41 13.21
CA PHE A 109 3.55 -14.03 12.37
C PHE A 109 4.08 -15.18 11.49
N HIS A 110 5.33 -15.61 11.69
CA HIS A 110 5.96 -16.71 10.96
C HIS A 110 5.13 -18.00 10.97
N ASN A 111 4.53 -18.36 12.10
CA ASN A 111 3.73 -19.58 12.24
C ASN A 111 2.22 -19.36 12.03
N THR A 112 1.79 -18.16 11.64
CA THR A 112 0.35 -17.81 11.55
C THR A 112 -0.05 -17.24 10.21
N LEU A 113 0.36 -16.01 9.87
CA LEU A 113 -0.02 -15.35 8.62
C LEU A 113 0.89 -15.73 7.45
N TRP A 114 2.17 -16.00 7.70
CA TRP A 114 3.12 -16.30 6.62
C TRP A 114 2.78 -17.57 5.85
N PRO A 115 2.33 -18.68 6.48
CA PRO A 115 1.91 -19.87 5.74
C PRO A 115 0.78 -19.56 4.76
N GLU A 116 -0.18 -18.73 5.15
CA GLU A 116 -1.26 -18.29 4.25
C GLU A 116 -0.75 -17.40 3.12
N LEU A 117 0.18 -16.48 3.42
CA LEU A 117 0.79 -15.63 2.41
C LEU A 117 1.59 -16.44 1.38
N VAL A 118 2.36 -17.44 1.83
CA VAL A 118 3.11 -18.36 0.96
C VAL A 118 2.14 -19.16 0.08
N ARG A 119 1.07 -19.72 0.67
CA ARG A 119 0.03 -20.43 -0.08
C ARG A 119 -0.56 -19.57 -1.21
N ILE A 120 -0.84 -18.29 -0.94
CA ILE A 120 -1.35 -17.33 -1.94
C ILE A 120 -0.34 -17.06 -3.06
N ILE A 121 0.96 -17.04 -2.74
CA ILE A 121 2.04 -16.78 -3.71
C ILE A 121 2.28 -18.00 -4.61
N GLU A 122 2.11 -19.20 -4.08
CA GLU A 122 2.35 -20.47 -4.79
C GLU A 122 1.16 -20.94 -5.65
N GLU A 123 -0.02 -20.35 -5.48
CA GLU A 123 -1.20 -20.52 -6.35
C GLU A 123 -1.09 -19.77 -7.68
#